data_AF-A0A7J6JYX2-F1
#
_entry.id   AF-A0A7J6JYX2-F1
#
_cell.length_a   1.000
_cell.length_b   1.000
_cell.length_c   1.000
_cell.angle_alpha   90.00
_cell.angle_beta   90.00
_cell.angle_gamma   90.00
#
_symmetry.space_group_name_H-M   'P 1'
#
loop_
_entity.id
_entity.type
_entity.pdbx_description
1 polymer ?
#
loop_
_entity_poly.entity_id
_entity_poly.type
_entity_poly.pdbx_seq_one_letter_code
_entity_poly.pdbx_strand_id
1 'polypeptide(L)'
;MESLPAAAVSAAAQAAEAAGAALTTGSSSSSLLVFLVPFVCPPSFFFLLLLTFFVFFVASVLLRYLKMLHLKRQQDLLRLAAASSTAVVAGGHTFGFTFSLPALSASTGAGAPAGKRRWISFESLALLALLTKEAIWNVLRKLWLTAYAVLFLCLSGEERGLETALKRKRVLAEDADSVERRTVLFIRHGESVWNATFNRPVLSLSFPLRFCLFWLWELFLAPERDSVLFDSPLSTAGICQAAELRAALRSPASSLREWPAALATWAAAGVCAPGAGRRVVEMHELGEDRAQAVERRLERRTGDMQSAEAPSQCGAAPARGVCAPQRRGMEAESEREDGVRSRMRSVEEETAAEEGKKDAREEAGGENALVLVSSNLRRAISTLLIALGPSVQSHSQTIQILSSLQESTRFPDAFSLTSLPFSRRSSPPLSQLEEAVVGASLGQLYASHLDQNFNQGNKRLYSTLVGRLFAFSSWLFEGSTERQAVIVVGHSRWLRYFFRMFFPAEQAHPAKDQKLSNCGVLKFDYLQLHQKNSGRVDYLIDPRSCQLLRGSFSP
;
A
#
# COMPACT_ATOMS: atom_id res chain seq x y z
N MET A 1 43.47 -14.41 2.16
CA MET A 1 42.32 -15.34 2.01
C MET A 1 41.91 -15.73 3.42
N GLU A 2 41.20 -14.83 4.09
CA GLU A 2 40.95 -14.92 5.53
C GLU A 2 39.73 -15.80 5.80
N SER A 3 39.79 -16.58 6.87
CA SER A 3 38.75 -17.50 7.28
C SER A 3 37.49 -16.76 7.71
N LEU A 4 36.34 -17.16 7.16
CA LEU A 4 35.03 -16.76 7.71
C LEU A 4 34.98 -17.16 9.20
N PRO A 5 34.54 -16.28 10.10
CA PRO A 5 34.52 -16.58 11.53
C PRO A 5 33.63 -17.79 11.81
N ALA A 6 34.08 -18.69 12.68
CA ALA A 6 33.41 -19.96 12.96
C ALA A 6 31.91 -19.80 13.36
N ALA A 7 31.56 -18.67 13.97
CA ALA A 7 30.17 -18.31 14.27
C ALA A 7 29.27 -18.21 13.01
N ALA A 8 29.78 -17.73 11.88
CA ALA A 8 29.03 -17.65 10.63
C ALA A 8 28.79 -19.04 10.01
N VAL A 9 29.77 -19.93 10.11
CA VAL A 9 29.65 -21.34 9.67
C VAL A 9 28.67 -22.10 10.56
N SER A 10 28.73 -21.88 11.89
CA SER A 10 27.80 -22.47 12.85
C SER A 10 26.36 -21.98 12.64
N ALA A 11 26.17 -20.67 12.41
CA ALA A 11 24.85 -20.10 12.10
C ALA A 11 24.29 -20.63 10.76
N ALA A 12 25.13 -20.83 9.75
CA ALA A 12 24.72 -21.44 8.48
C ALA A 12 24.33 -22.92 8.64
N ALA A 13 25.07 -23.68 9.44
CA ALA A 13 24.73 -25.08 9.76
C ALA A 13 23.41 -25.19 10.53
N GLN A 14 23.22 -24.36 11.57
CA GLN A 14 21.96 -24.27 12.32
C GLN A 14 20.79 -23.83 11.44
N ALA A 15 21.00 -22.92 10.47
CA ALA A 15 19.98 -22.52 9.51
C ALA A 15 19.61 -23.67 8.54
N ALA A 16 20.59 -24.47 8.10
CA ALA A 16 20.35 -25.64 7.27
C ALA A 16 19.60 -26.76 8.03
N GLU A 17 19.97 -27.01 9.30
CA GLU A 17 19.29 -27.97 10.17
C GLU A 17 17.86 -27.52 10.52
N ALA A 18 17.66 -26.24 10.84
CA ALA A 18 16.33 -25.66 11.05
C ALA A 18 15.47 -25.67 9.78
N ALA A 19 16.07 -25.48 8.59
CA ALA A 19 15.38 -25.67 7.31
C ALA A 19 15.00 -27.14 7.07
N GLY A 20 15.85 -28.09 7.49
CA GLY A 20 15.56 -29.53 7.51
C GLY A 20 14.37 -29.89 8.42
N ALA A 21 14.31 -29.34 9.63
CA ALA A 21 13.18 -29.52 10.55
C ALA A 21 11.91 -28.79 10.08
N ALA A 22 12.03 -27.70 9.32
CA ALA A 22 10.90 -27.03 8.69
C ALA A 22 10.35 -27.82 7.48
N LEU A 23 11.19 -28.61 6.78
CA LEU A 23 10.77 -29.48 5.68
C LEU A 23 9.91 -30.66 6.17
N THR A 24 10.14 -31.18 7.38
CA THR A 24 9.35 -32.29 7.94
C THR A 24 7.99 -31.85 8.50
N THR A 25 7.78 -30.55 8.73
CA THR A 25 6.59 -29.98 9.40
C THR A 25 5.56 -29.38 8.43
N GLY A 26 5.37 -29.97 7.25
CA GLY A 26 4.18 -29.83 6.40
C GLY A 26 3.85 -28.45 5.80
N SER A 27 4.60 -27.40 6.15
CA SER A 27 4.32 -26.02 5.80
C SER A 27 4.87 -25.64 4.41
N SER A 28 4.22 -26.14 3.33
CA SER A 28 4.50 -25.82 1.92
C SER A 28 6.00 -25.75 1.55
N SER A 29 6.55 -26.91 1.17
CA SER A 29 7.95 -27.12 0.78
C SER A 29 8.48 -26.14 -0.28
N SER A 30 7.58 -25.53 -1.06
CA SER A 30 7.89 -24.47 -2.03
C SER A 30 8.48 -23.18 -1.43
N SER A 31 8.23 -22.89 -0.15
CA SER A 31 8.68 -21.65 0.49
C SER A 31 10.09 -21.76 1.10
N LEU A 32 10.54 -22.96 1.48
CA LEU A 32 11.91 -23.20 1.94
C LEU A 32 12.91 -23.23 0.77
N LEU A 33 12.47 -23.66 -0.41
CA LEU A 33 13.26 -23.57 -1.65
C LEU A 33 13.81 -22.16 -1.89
N VAL A 34 13.06 -21.10 -1.54
CA VAL A 34 13.49 -19.69 -1.68
C VAL A 34 14.80 -19.41 -0.94
N PHE A 35 15.05 -20.04 0.21
CA PHE A 35 16.30 -19.88 0.96
C PHE A 35 17.41 -20.85 0.50
N LEU A 36 17.04 -21.95 -0.19
CA LEU A 36 17.97 -23.01 -0.60
C LEU A 36 18.57 -22.82 -1.99
N VAL A 37 17.91 -22.10 -2.92
CA VAL A 37 18.43 -21.88 -4.29
C VAL A 37 19.90 -21.45 -4.35
N PRO A 38 20.40 -20.50 -3.53
CA PRO A 38 21.79 -20.06 -3.62
C PRO A 38 22.82 -21.17 -3.32
N PHE A 39 22.41 -22.23 -2.63
CA PHE A 39 23.28 -23.30 -2.13
C PHE A 39 23.23 -24.58 -2.98
N VAL A 40 22.24 -24.72 -3.87
CA VAL A 40 22.04 -25.93 -4.71
C VAL A 40 22.64 -25.76 -6.11
N CYS A 41 22.92 -24.53 -6.54
CA CYS A 41 23.40 -24.25 -7.90
C CYS A 41 24.94 -24.30 -8.03
N PRO A 42 25.48 -24.72 -9.19
CA PRO A 42 26.93 -24.77 -9.42
C PRO A 42 27.57 -23.37 -9.45
N PRO A 43 28.89 -23.22 -9.20
CA PRO A 43 29.57 -21.92 -9.17
C PRO A 43 29.42 -21.08 -10.45
N SER A 44 29.31 -21.73 -11.61
CA SER A 44 29.04 -21.08 -12.90
C SER A 44 27.68 -20.39 -12.96
N PHE A 45 26.66 -20.94 -12.29
CA PHE A 45 25.34 -20.32 -12.17
C PHE A 45 25.41 -19.08 -11.26
N PHE A 46 26.19 -19.11 -10.18
CA PHE A 46 26.40 -17.93 -9.33
C PHE A 46 27.06 -16.78 -10.11
N PHE A 47 28.04 -17.07 -10.97
CA PHE A 47 28.63 -16.05 -11.84
C PHE A 47 27.62 -15.45 -12.84
N LEU A 48 26.78 -16.30 -13.45
CA LEU A 48 25.71 -15.84 -14.35
C LEU A 48 24.67 -14.97 -13.60
N LEU A 49 24.32 -15.34 -12.37
CA LEU A 49 23.42 -14.60 -11.49
C LEU A 49 23.99 -13.21 -11.14
N LEU A 50 25.29 -13.16 -10.80
CA LEU A 50 26.00 -11.92 -10.49
C LEU A 50 26.10 -10.98 -11.71
N LEU A 51 26.39 -11.53 -12.89
CA LEU A 51 26.41 -10.78 -14.14
C LEU A 51 25.01 -10.22 -14.48
N THR A 52 23.97 -11.05 -14.34
CA THR A 52 22.58 -10.66 -14.56
C THR A 52 22.16 -9.54 -13.59
N PHE A 53 22.53 -9.67 -12.31
CA PHE A 53 22.33 -8.62 -11.31
C PHE A 53 23.03 -7.31 -11.69
N PHE A 54 24.29 -7.34 -12.15
CA PHE A 54 25.00 -6.12 -12.55
C PHE A 54 24.35 -5.43 -13.76
N VAL A 55 23.93 -6.21 -14.77
CA VAL A 55 23.20 -5.69 -15.94
C VAL A 55 21.89 -5.02 -15.50
N PHE A 56 21.10 -5.69 -14.64
CA PHE A 56 19.86 -5.12 -14.12
C PHE A 56 20.09 -3.91 -13.21
N PHE A 57 21.15 -3.90 -12.39
CA PHE A 57 21.52 -2.76 -11.56
C PHE A 57 21.77 -1.51 -12.40
N VAL A 58 22.63 -1.63 -13.43
CA VAL A 58 22.92 -0.53 -14.37
C VAL A 58 21.67 -0.12 -15.13
N ALA A 59 20.88 -1.07 -15.63
CA ALA A 59 19.64 -0.79 -16.34
C ALA A 59 18.63 -0.01 -15.46
N SER A 60 18.43 -0.41 -14.20
CA SER A 60 17.47 0.24 -13.30
C SER A 60 17.88 1.68 -12.96
N VAL A 61 19.18 1.92 -12.69
CA VAL A 61 19.72 3.27 -12.45
C VAL A 61 19.55 4.16 -13.70
N LEU A 62 19.84 3.63 -14.89
CA LEU A 62 19.66 4.37 -16.15
C LEU A 62 18.17 4.66 -16.45
N LEU A 63 17.27 3.70 -16.22
CA LEU A 63 15.82 3.88 -16.37
C LEU A 63 15.29 4.98 -15.44
N ARG A 64 15.71 4.99 -14.16
CA ARG A 64 15.40 6.06 -13.20
C ARG A 64 15.92 7.41 -13.68
N TYR A 65 17.18 7.47 -14.13
CA TYR A 65 17.80 8.70 -14.64
C TYR A 65 17.05 9.26 -15.85
N LEU A 66 16.71 8.41 -16.82
CA LEU A 66 15.91 8.78 -17.99
C LEU A 66 14.48 9.21 -17.61
N LYS A 67 13.81 8.54 -16.66
CA LYS A 67 12.49 8.95 -16.12
C LYS A 67 12.58 10.34 -15.49
N MET A 68 13.59 10.62 -14.69
CA MET A 68 13.81 11.94 -14.06
C MET A 68 14.10 13.04 -15.08
N LEU A 69 14.93 12.77 -16.09
CA LEU A 69 15.17 13.71 -17.20
C LEU A 69 13.90 13.99 -18.01
N HIS A 70 13.09 12.95 -18.28
CA HIS A 70 11.83 13.11 -18.98
C HIS A 70 10.86 13.98 -18.17
N LEU A 71 10.72 13.73 -16.86
CA LEU A 71 9.88 14.53 -15.97
C LEU A 71 10.35 15.99 -15.87
N LYS A 72 11.65 16.25 -15.73
CA LYS A 72 12.22 17.62 -15.75
C LYS A 72 11.86 18.32 -17.06
N ARG A 73 12.06 17.66 -18.21
CA ARG A 73 11.70 18.19 -19.53
C ARG A 73 10.19 18.48 -19.68
N GLN A 74 9.32 17.61 -19.17
CA GLN A 74 7.86 17.84 -19.18
C GLN A 74 7.50 19.05 -18.31
N GLN A 75 8.08 19.18 -17.11
CA GLN A 75 7.87 20.35 -16.24
C GLN A 75 8.34 21.66 -16.89
N ASP A 76 9.51 21.64 -17.55
CA ASP A 76 10.04 22.84 -18.21
C ASP A 76 9.19 23.23 -19.45
N LEU A 77 8.67 22.26 -20.20
CA LEU A 77 7.68 22.52 -21.27
C LEU A 77 6.38 23.11 -20.72
N LEU A 78 5.85 22.59 -19.61
CA LEU A 78 4.66 23.13 -18.94
C LEU A 78 4.89 24.54 -18.39
N ARG A 79 6.07 24.83 -17.83
CA ARG A 79 6.46 26.18 -17.40
C ARG A 79 6.53 27.15 -18.57
N LEU A 80 7.13 26.75 -19.69
CA LEU A 80 7.19 27.57 -20.91
C LEU A 80 5.79 27.83 -21.49
N ALA A 81 4.91 26.82 -21.52
CA ALA A 81 3.52 26.97 -21.95
C ALA A 81 2.70 27.89 -21.01
N ALA A 82 2.94 27.81 -19.70
CA ALA A 82 2.33 28.73 -18.73
C ALA A 82 2.85 30.16 -18.91
N ALA A 83 4.16 30.33 -19.14
CA ALA A 83 4.79 31.63 -19.37
C ALA A 83 4.35 32.29 -20.70
N SER A 84 4.19 31.52 -21.78
CA SER A 84 3.62 32.05 -23.02
C SER A 84 2.14 32.42 -22.86
N SER A 85 1.38 31.63 -22.09
CA SER A 85 -0.04 31.92 -21.82
C SER A 85 -0.22 33.20 -20.99
N THR A 86 0.66 33.47 -20.02
CA THR A 86 0.63 34.73 -19.26
C THR A 86 1.17 35.92 -20.04
N ALA A 87 2.16 35.73 -20.91
CA ALA A 87 2.64 36.79 -21.81
C ALA A 87 1.55 37.28 -22.79
N VAL A 88 0.73 36.37 -23.33
CA VAL A 88 -0.41 36.72 -24.19
C VAL A 88 -1.49 37.52 -23.43
N VAL A 89 -1.69 37.27 -22.13
CA VAL A 89 -2.63 38.04 -21.30
C VAL A 89 -2.07 39.41 -20.87
N ALA A 90 -0.75 39.54 -20.75
CA ALA A 90 -0.10 40.82 -20.47
C ALA A 90 -0.01 41.75 -21.70
N GLY A 91 -0.02 41.21 -22.91
CA GLY A 91 0.03 41.94 -24.19
C GLY A 91 -1.30 42.60 -24.62
N GLY A 92 -2.09 43.09 -23.68
CA GLY A 92 -3.45 43.57 -23.92
C GLY A 92 -3.59 45.05 -24.27
N HIS A 93 -3.07 45.51 -25.42
CA HIS A 93 -3.53 46.77 -26.03
C HIS A 93 -3.46 46.76 -27.56
N THR A 94 -4.65 46.72 -28.18
CA THR A 94 -5.02 47.33 -29.47
C THR A 94 -3.95 47.52 -30.55
N PHE A 95 -3.95 46.64 -31.57
CA PHE A 95 -4.22 47.05 -32.97
C PHE A 95 -4.67 45.80 -33.74
N GLY A 96 -5.73 45.93 -34.55
CA GLY A 96 -6.35 44.76 -35.21
C GLY A 96 -5.65 44.37 -36.50
N PHE A 97 -5.58 43.07 -36.80
CA PHE A 97 -5.46 42.55 -38.16
C PHE A 97 -6.08 41.16 -38.31
N THR A 98 -6.46 40.84 -39.55
CA THR A 98 -7.13 39.61 -39.99
C THR A 98 -6.36 38.33 -39.69
N PHE A 99 -7.08 37.29 -39.31
CA PHE A 99 -6.53 35.94 -39.13
C PHE A 99 -6.17 35.29 -40.46
N SER A 100 -4.87 35.26 -40.79
CA SER A 100 -4.31 34.40 -41.82
C SER A 100 -3.33 33.44 -41.18
N LEU A 101 -3.60 32.13 -41.28
CA LEU A 101 -2.68 31.07 -40.85
C LEU A 101 -1.36 31.15 -41.64
N PRO A 102 -0.21 31.33 -40.98
CA PRO A 102 1.07 30.98 -41.58
C PRO A 102 1.22 29.45 -41.45
N ALA A 103 1.44 28.78 -42.58
CA ALA A 103 1.85 27.39 -42.57
C ALA A 103 3.19 27.21 -41.82
N LEU A 104 3.49 25.98 -41.39
CA LEU A 104 4.84 25.62 -40.94
C LEU A 104 5.84 25.69 -42.12
N SER A 105 6.34 26.89 -42.43
CA SER A 105 7.53 27.08 -43.25
C SER A 105 8.75 27.18 -42.34
N ALA A 106 9.65 26.19 -42.42
CA ALA A 106 10.85 26.13 -41.60
C ALA A 106 11.75 27.35 -41.85
N SER A 107 11.86 28.24 -40.85
CA SER A 107 12.85 29.31 -40.86
C SER A 107 14.22 28.76 -40.46
N THR A 108 15.02 28.40 -41.46
CA THR A 108 16.46 28.10 -41.32
C THR A 108 17.25 29.38 -40.97
N GLY A 109 17.08 29.86 -39.74
CA GLY A 109 17.84 30.97 -39.19
C GLY A 109 19.23 30.52 -38.73
N ALA A 110 20.25 30.71 -39.57
CA ALA A 110 21.64 30.50 -39.19
C ALA A 110 22.07 31.55 -38.13
N GLY A 111 22.72 31.11 -37.05
CA GLY A 111 23.14 32.03 -35.98
C GLY A 111 23.43 31.43 -34.60
N ALA A 112 23.50 30.10 -34.45
CA ALA A 112 23.95 29.50 -33.20
C ALA A 112 25.50 29.49 -33.14
N PRO A 113 26.15 30.18 -32.18
CA PRO A 113 27.59 30.04 -32.00
C PRO A 113 27.91 28.60 -31.60
N ALA A 114 28.94 28.01 -32.22
CA ALA A 114 29.36 26.62 -32.01
C ALA A 114 30.03 26.41 -30.63
N GLY A 115 29.27 26.60 -29.56
CA GLY A 115 29.67 26.28 -28.20
C GLY A 115 29.83 24.77 -28.06
N LYS A 116 31.06 24.34 -27.73
CA LYS A 116 31.46 22.94 -27.47
C LYS A 116 30.33 22.15 -26.81
N ARG A 117 29.87 21.04 -27.44
CA ARG A 117 28.92 20.10 -26.82
C ARG A 117 29.47 19.68 -25.45
N ARG A 118 28.91 20.23 -24.37
CA ARG A 118 29.25 19.85 -23.00
C ARG A 118 28.44 18.60 -22.68
N TRP A 119 28.93 17.45 -23.16
CA TRP A 119 28.17 16.21 -23.32
C TRP A 119 27.48 15.68 -22.05
N ILE A 120 27.94 16.07 -20.86
CA ILE A 120 27.26 15.81 -19.59
C ILE A 120 27.38 17.06 -18.71
N SER A 121 26.27 17.50 -18.11
CA SER A 121 26.28 18.60 -17.12
C SER A 121 26.73 18.10 -15.74
N PHE A 122 27.23 18.98 -14.87
CA PHE A 122 27.53 18.60 -13.49
C PHE A 122 26.29 18.11 -12.74
N GLU A 123 25.12 18.73 -12.97
CA GLU A 123 23.83 18.27 -12.44
C GLU A 123 23.49 16.83 -12.87
N SER A 124 23.73 16.50 -14.14
CA SER A 124 23.51 15.16 -14.68
C SER A 124 24.39 14.11 -14.00
N LEU A 125 25.67 14.41 -13.77
CA LEU A 125 26.58 13.52 -13.04
C LEU A 125 26.18 13.39 -11.57
N ALA A 126 25.81 14.49 -10.92
CA ALA A 126 25.36 14.49 -9.52
C ALA A 126 24.06 13.69 -9.34
N LEU A 127 23.09 13.83 -10.25
CA LEU A 127 21.86 13.05 -10.25
C LEU A 127 22.13 11.55 -10.46
N LEU A 128 22.99 11.19 -11.41
CA LEU A 128 23.35 9.80 -11.65
C LEU A 128 24.07 9.18 -10.43
N ALA A 129 24.99 9.92 -9.80
CA ALA A 129 25.66 9.50 -8.57
C ALA A 129 24.69 9.33 -7.40
N LEU A 130 23.71 10.23 -7.24
CA LEU A 130 22.66 10.13 -6.21
C LEU A 130 21.78 8.90 -6.43
N LEU A 131 21.31 8.67 -7.66
CA LEU A 131 20.50 7.49 -7.99
C LEU A 131 21.27 6.19 -7.80
N THR A 132 22.57 6.17 -8.11
CA THR A 132 23.47 5.03 -7.87
C THR A 132 23.63 4.78 -6.37
N LYS A 133 23.82 5.82 -5.56
CA LYS A 133 23.91 5.73 -4.10
C LYS A 133 22.61 5.18 -3.49
N GLU A 134 21.45 5.65 -3.95
CA GLU A 134 20.15 5.11 -3.51
C GLU A 134 20.00 3.63 -3.89
N ALA A 135 20.38 3.27 -5.12
CA ALA A 135 20.32 1.91 -5.62
C ALA A 135 21.17 0.94 -4.78
N ILE A 136 22.42 1.30 -4.46
CA ILE A 136 23.29 0.55 -3.54
C ILE A 136 22.62 0.40 -2.16
N TRP A 137 22.06 1.49 -1.62
CA TRP A 137 21.43 1.47 -0.31
C TRP A 137 20.17 0.59 -0.25
N ASN A 138 19.42 0.49 -1.35
CA ASN A 138 18.28 -0.43 -1.46
C ASN A 138 18.72 -1.89 -1.50
N VAL A 139 19.78 -2.22 -2.24
CA VAL A 139 20.40 -3.56 -2.23
C VAL A 139 20.84 -3.93 -0.81
N LEU A 140 21.56 -3.04 -0.12
CA LEU A 140 22.02 -3.28 1.26
C LEU A 140 20.86 -3.46 2.26
N ARG A 141 19.78 -2.68 2.12
CA ARG A 141 18.54 -2.85 2.91
C ARG A 141 17.91 -4.23 2.69
N LYS A 142 17.83 -4.70 1.44
CA LYS A 142 17.28 -6.01 1.11
C LYS A 142 18.16 -7.15 1.62
N LEU A 143 19.49 -7.04 1.49
CA LEU A 143 20.42 -8.01 2.06
C LEU A 143 20.26 -8.10 3.59
N TRP A 144 20.09 -6.97 4.27
CA TRP A 144 19.79 -6.95 5.71
C TRP A 144 18.43 -7.59 6.03
N LEU A 145 17.38 -7.30 5.24
CA LEU A 145 16.06 -7.94 5.40
C LEU A 145 16.12 -9.45 5.15
N THR A 146 16.91 -9.93 4.19
CA THR A 146 17.15 -11.36 3.96
C THR A 146 17.83 -11.99 5.16
N ALA A 147 18.92 -11.41 5.66
CA ALA A 147 19.60 -11.89 6.87
C ALA A 147 18.66 -11.91 8.08
N TYR A 148 17.82 -10.87 8.24
CA TYR A 148 16.83 -10.79 9.30
C TYR A 148 15.72 -11.84 9.15
N ALA A 149 15.23 -12.08 7.94
CA ALA A 149 14.20 -13.08 7.66
C ALA A 149 14.71 -14.51 7.90
N VAL A 150 15.97 -14.81 7.54
CA VAL A 150 16.63 -16.08 7.90
C VAL A 150 16.74 -16.21 9.43
N LEU A 151 17.24 -15.18 10.11
CA LEU A 151 17.37 -15.18 11.57
C LEU A 151 16.01 -15.36 12.27
N PHE A 152 14.95 -14.76 11.74
CA PHE A 152 13.59 -14.91 12.23
C PHE A 152 13.00 -16.29 11.92
N LEU A 153 13.24 -16.86 10.74
CA LEU A 153 12.80 -18.20 10.39
C LEU A 153 13.31 -19.23 11.43
N CYS A 154 14.60 -19.14 11.76
CA CYS A 154 15.29 -20.03 12.68
C CYS A 154 15.01 -19.75 14.16
N LEU A 155 15.04 -18.48 14.60
CA LEU A 155 15.07 -18.12 16.04
C LEU A 155 13.80 -17.43 16.56
N SER A 156 12.77 -17.23 15.75
CA SER A 156 11.57 -16.49 16.18
C SER A 156 10.77 -17.21 17.28
N GLY A 157 10.47 -16.46 18.33
CA GLY A 157 9.51 -16.83 19.37
C GLY A 157 8.05 -16.50 19.04
N GLU A 158 7.68 -16.30 17.77
CA GLU A 158 6.32 -15.86 17.37
C GLU A 158 5.20 -16.75 17.94
N GLU A 159 5.40 -18.07 18.03
CA GLU A 159 4.41 -19.03 18.57
C GLU A 159 4.58 -19.28 20.09
N ARG A 160 5.54 -18.62 20.76
CA ARG A 160 5.79 -18.80 22.21
C ARG A 160 4.58 -18.38 23.04
N GLY A 161 4.14 -19.26 23.92
CA GLY A 161 2.98 -19.05 24.80
C GLY A 161 1.62 -19.18 24.11
N LEU A 162 1.58 -19.49 22.80
CA LEU A 162 0.32 -19.59 22.05
C LEU A 162 -0.59 -20.71 22.59
N GLU A 163 -0.06 -21.90 22.89
CA GLU A 163 -0.88 -22.97 23.47
C GLU A 163 -1.48 -22.60 24.83
N THR A 164 -0.67 -22.01 25.71
CA THR A 164 -1.11 -21.53 27.03
C THR A 164 -2.20 -20.47 26.89
N ALA A 165 -2.05 -19.55 25.93
CA ALA A 165 -3.05 -18.52 25.64
C ALA A 165 -4.33 -19.09 25.00
N LEU A 166 -4.26 -20.16 24.22
CA LEU A 166 -5.45 -20.84 23.68
C LEU A 166 -6.21 -21.61 24.77
N LYS A 167 -5.49 -22.23 25.72
CA LYS A 167 -6.02 -23.00 26.86
C LYS A 167 -6.39 -22.14 28.09
N ARG A 168 -6.23 -20.81 28.04
CA ARG A 168 -6.46 -19.91 29.18
C ARG A 168 -7.93 -19.96 29.66
N LYS A 169 -8.15 -19.94 30.99
CA LYS A 169 -9.49 -19.74 31.56
C LYS A 169 -10.01 -18.36 31.14
N ARG A 170 -11.08 -18.32 30.34
CA ARG A 170 -11.71 -17.06 29.87
C ARG A 170 -12.71 -16.55 30.92
N VAL A 171 -12.96 -15.25 30.94
CA VAL A 171 -14.10 -14.67 31.65
C VAL A 171 -15.36 -14.93 30.82
N LEU A 172 -16.45 -15.41 31.44
CA LEU A 172 -17.74 -15.55 30.76
C LEU A 172 -18.44 -14.19 30.71
N ALA A 173 -19.31 -13.97 29.72
CA ALA A 173 -20.09 -12.73 29.64
C ALA A 173 -21.04 -12.54 30.85
N GLU A 174 -21.45 -13.65 31.48
CA GLU A 174 -22.27 -13.68 32.70
C GLU A 174 -21.46 -13.28 33.96
N ASP A 175 -20.14 -13.50 33.95
CA ASP A 175 -19.22 -13.17 35.06
C ASP A 175 -18.68 -11.71 34.98
N ALA A 176 -19.11 -10.93 33.98
CA ALA A 176 -18.56 -9.63 33.65
C ALA A 176 -19.44 -8.48 34.18
N ASP A 177 -18.83 -7.59 34.98
CA ASP A 177 -19.49 -6.43 35.58
C ASP A 177 -19.79 -5.30 34.59
N SER A 178 -19.10 -5.29 33.45
CA SER A 178 -19.38 -4.39 32.32
C SER A 178 -18.81 -4.95 31.03
N VAL A 179 -19.49 -4.65 29.92
CA VAL A 179 -19.18 -5.14 28.58
C VAL A 179 -19.17 -3.98 27.61
N GLU A 180 -18.02 -3.70 27.00
CA GLU A 180 -17.92 -2.76 25.87
C GLU A 180 -17.97 -3.53 24.56
N ARG A 181 -18.67 -3.01 23.54
CA ARG A 181 -18.88 -3.66 22.23
C ARG A 181 -18.38 -2.76 21.10
N ARG A 182 -17.67 -3.35 20.14
CA ARG A 182 -17.13 -2.69 18.93
C ARG A 182 -17.40 -3.59 17.72
N THR A 183 -18.03 -3.09 16.66
CA THR A 183 -18.23 -3.89 15.43
C THR A 183 -16.98 -3.86 14.56
N VAL A 184 -16.47 -5.03 14.20
CA VAL A 184 -15.29 -5.19 13.34
C VAL A 184 -15.71 -5.73 11.97
N LEU A 185 -15.24 -5.07 10.92
CA LEU A 185 -15.35 -5.54 9.53
C LEU A 185 -13.98 -5.90 9.02
N PHE A 186 -13.65 -7.18 9.10
CA PHE A 186 -12.39 -7.70 8.62
C PHE A 186 -12.45 -7.97 7.12
N ILE A 187 -11.57 -7.33 6.36
CA ILE A 187 -11.38 -7.54 4.93
C ILE A 187 -10.04 -8.25 4.74
N ARG A 188 -10.05 -9.40 4.05
CA ARG A 188 -8.78 -10.03 3.65
C ARG A 188 -8.20 -9.30 2.44
N HIS A 189 -6.89 -9.04 2.44
CA HIS A 189 -6.18 -8.53 1.26
C HIS A 189 -6.40 -9.37 -0.03
N GLY A 190 -6.27 -8.74 -1.19
CA GLY A 190 -6.28 -9.38 -2.51
C GLY A 190 -5.09 -10.34 -2.75
N GLU A 191 -5.08 -11.10 -3.85
CA GLU A 191 -3.93 -11.94 -4.19
C GLU A 191 -2.63 -11.11 -4.29
N SER A 192 -1.54 -11.56 -3.67
CA SER A 192 -0.20 -10.97 -3.84
C SER A 192 0.59 -11.66 -4.94
N VAL A 193 1.65 -11.01 -5.46
CA VAL A 193 2.58 -11.63 -6.41
C VAL A 193 3.20 -12.91 -5.82
N TRP A 194 3.58 -12.89 -4.54
CA TRP A 194 3.99 -14.08 -3.79
C TRP A 194 2.95 -15.20 -3.83
N ASN A 195 1.68 -14.88 -3.54
CA ASN A 195 0.61 -15.87 -3.54
C ASN A 195 0.38 -16.47 -4.94
N ALA A 196 0.42 -15.64 -5.99
CA ALA A 196 0.26 -16.09 -7.37
C ALA A 196 1.38 -17.06 -7.81
N THR A 197 2.60 -16.84 -7.34
CA THR A 197 3.76 -17.72 -7.60
C THR A 197 3.68 -19.02 -6.78
N PHE A 198 3.54 -18.92 -5.46
CA PHE A 198 3.82 -20.04 -4.54
C PHE A 198 2.60 -20.85 -4.07
N ASN A 199 1.38 -20.31 -4.11
CA ASN A 199 0.18 -21.00 -3.60
C ASN A 199 -0.59 -21.79 -4.68
N ARG A 200 -0.10 -21.82 -5.92
CA ARG A 200 -0.64 -22.68 -7.00
C ARG A 200 0.12 -24.01 -7.03
N PRO A 201 -0.49 -25.12 -7.49
CA PRO A 201 0.13 -26.45 -7.42
C PRO A 201 1.56 -26.51 -7.98
N VAL A 202 2.49 -27.01 -7.16
CA VAL A 202 3.93 -27.14 -7.48
C VAL A 202 4.17 -28.11 -8.63
N LEU A 203 3.30 -29.13 -8.76
CA LEU A 203 3.31 -30.12 -9.85
C LEU A 203 2.80 -29.57 -11.20
N SER A 204 2.37 -28.30 -11.26
CA SER A 204 2.08 -27.68 -12.55
C SER A 204 3.38 -27.45 -13.33
N LEU A 205 3.41 -27.84 -14.62
CA LEU A 205 4.50 -27.55 -15.55
C LEU A 205 4.88 -26.05 -15.61
N SER A 206 3.96 -25.16 -15.22
CA SER A 206 4.20 -23.72 -15.14
C SER A 206 4.99 -23.26 -13.90
N PHE A 207 5.14 -24.09 -12.86
CA PHE A 207 5.76 -23.68 -11.60
C PHE A 207 7.24 -23.30 -11.75
N PRO A 208 8.12 -24.10 -12.42
CA PRO A 208 9.51 -23.72 -12.63
C PRO A 208 9.66 -22.38 -13.37
N LEU A 209 8.83 -22.15 -14.41
CA LEU A 209 8.82 -20.88 -15.14
C LEU A 209 8.40 -19.71 -14.24
N ARG A 210 7.31 -19.85 -13.48
CA ARG A 210 6.84 -18.82 -12.54
C ARG A 210 7.88 -18.51 -11.46
N PHE A 211 8.56 -19.53 -10.96
CA PHE A 211 9.64 -19.40 -9.98
C PHE A 211 10.88 -18.67 -10.54
N CYS A 212 11.33 -19.03 -11.75
CA CYS A 212 12.44 -18.35 -12.42
C CYS A 212 12.09 -16.88 -12.74
N LEU A 213 10.90 -16.61 -13.26
CA LEU A 213 10.43 -15.24 -13.54
C LEU A 213 10.32 -14.39 -12.26
N PHE A 214 9.87 -14.98 -11.15
CA PHE A 214 9.83 -14.32 -9.85
C PHE A 214 11.22 -13.87 -9.38
N TRP A 215 12.24 -14.73 -9.50
CA TRP A 215 13.62 -14.36 -9.15
C TRP A 215 14.25 -13.36 -10.11
N LEU A 216 14.01 -13.47 -11.42
CA LEU A 216 14.44 -12.47 -12.40
C LEU A 216 13.82 -11.09 -12.10
N TRP A 217 12.55 -11.06 -11.67
CA TRP A 217 11.89 -9.82 -11.26
C TRP A 217 12.46 -9.27 -9.96
N GLU A 218 12.73 -10.09 -8.94
CA GLU A 218 13.37 -9.62 -7.70
C GLU A 218 14.80 -9.12 -7.95
N LEU A 219 15.58 -9.75 -8.84
CA LEU A 219 16.91 -9.27 -9.26
C LEU A 219 16.82 -7.90 -9.95
N PHE A 220 15.82 -7.71 -10.82
CA PHE A 220 15.56 -6.42 -11.45
C PHE A 220 15.14 -5.35 -10.44
N LEU A 221 14.34 -5.72 -9.44
CA LEU A 221 13.92 -4.84 -8.35
C LEU A 221 14.98 -4.71 -7.24
N ALA A 222 16.07 -5.46 -7.22
CA ALA A 222 17.09 -5.39 -6.15
C ALA A 222 17.65 -3.97 -5.89
N PRO A 223 17.87 -3.11 -6.91
CA PRO A 223 18.25 -1.70 -6.73
C PRO A 223 17.07 -0.78 -6.37
N GLU A 224 15.84 -1.27 -6.47
CA GLU A 224 14.62 -0.52 -6.22
C GLU A 224 14.19 -0.57 -4.75
N ARG A 225 13.36 0.39 -4.33
CA ARG A 225 12.66 0.34 -3.04
C ARG A 225 11.48 -0.65 -3.02
N ASP A 226 11.14 -1.21 -4.18
CA ASP A 226 10.09 -2.21 -4.37
C ASP A 226 10.69 -3.63 -4.29
N SER A 227 9.87 -4.64 -4.03
CA SER A 227 10.27 -6.06 -3.96
C SER A 227 9.05 -6.94 -4.22
N VAL A 228 9.25 -8.10 -4.85
CA VAL A 228 8.23 -9.17 -4.93
C VAL A 228 8.47 -10.25 -3.87
N LEU A 229 9.71 -10.35 -3.36
CA LEU A 229 10.13 -11.23 -2.27
C LEU A 229 9.69 -10.72 -0.89
N PHE A 230 10.01 -9.47 -0.56
CA PHE A 230 9.61 -8.83 0.70
C PHE A 230 8.37 -7.97 0.49
N ASP A 231 7.50 -7.94 1.50
CA ASP A 231 6.29 -7.12 1.51
C ASP A 231 5.47 -7.21 0.21
N SER A 232 5.31 -8.44 -0.31
CA SER A 232 4.91 -8.68 -1.70
C SER A 232 3.60 -7.93 -2.04
N PRO A 233 3.58 -7.14 -3.13
CA PRO A 233 2.45 -6.29 -3.50
C PRO A 233 1.30 -7.13 -4.07
N LEU A 234 0.17 -6.49 -4.37
CA LEU A 234 -0.92 -7.16 -5.08
C LEU A 234 -0.47 -7.67 -6.45
N SER A 235 -0.93 -8.85 -6.86
CA SER A 235 -0.87 -9.28 -8.25
C SER A 235 -1.89 -8.49 -9.10
N THR A 236 -1.83 -8.57 -10.42
CA THR A 236 -2.86 -8.00 -11.29
C THR A 236 -4.27 -8.51 -10.93
N ALA A 237 -4.40 -9.81 -10.66
CA ALA A 237 -5.64 -10.41 -10.17
C ALA A 237 -6.02 -9.89 -8.76
N GLY A 238 -5.06 -9.62 -7.88
CA GLY A 238 -5.31 -8.98 -6.58
C GLY A 238 -5.81 -7.53 -6.68
N ILE A 239 -5.32 -6.77 -7.66
CA ILE A 239 -5.80 -5.42 -7.99
C ILE A 239 -7.25 -5.50 -8.50
N CYS A 240 -7.55 -6.44 -9.39
CA CYS A 240 -8.92 -6.67 -9.89
C CYS A 240 -9.88 -7.07 -8.75
N GLN A 241 -9.47 -8.00 -7.88
CA GLN A 241 -10.26 -8.40 -6.70
C GLN A 241 -10.58 -7.22 -5.76
N ALA A 242 -9.64 -6.27 -5.60
CA ALA A 242 -9.87 -5.06 -4.81
C ALA A 242 -10.77 -4.03 -5.51
N ALA A 243 -10.74 -3.96 -6.85
CA ALA A 243 -11.68 -3.16 -7.64
C ALA A 243 -13.10 -3.75 -7.63
N GLU A 244 -13.25 -5.07 -7.79
CA GLU A 244 -14.53 -5.77 -7.63
C GLU A 244 -15.13 -5.59 -6.22
N LEU A 245 -14.28 -5.51 -5.19
CA LEU A 245 -14.71 -5.20 -3.84
C LEU A 245 -15.27 -3.77 -3.75
N ARG A 246 -14.61 -2.77 -4.36
CA ARG A 246 -15.14 -1.41 -4.49
C ARG A 246 -16.51 -1.40 -5.18
N ALA A 247 -16.64 -2.10 -6.31
CA ALA A 247 -17.89 -2.17 -7.06
C ALA A 247 -19.02 -2.80 -6.22
N ALA A 248 -18.74 -3.88 -5.48
CA ALA A 248 -19.72 -4.51 -4.61
C ALA A 248 -20.11 -3.66 -3.38
N LEU A 249 -19.17 -2.91 -2.81
CA LEU A 249 -19.44 -1.96 -1.71
C LEU A 249 -20.30 -0.77 -2.14
N ARG A 250 -20.27 -0.42 -3.44
CA ARG A 250 -21.09 0.64 -4.03
C ARG A 250 -22.46 0.16 -4.52
N SER A 251 -22.64 -1.13 -4.80
CA SER A 251 -23.85 -1.63 -5.44
C SER A 251 -25.01 -1.78 -4.45
N PRO A 252 -26.10 -0.98 -4.59
CA PRO A 252 -27.30 -1.12 -3.76
C PRO A 252 -28.09 -2.40 -4.08
N ALA A 253 -27.76 -3.07 -5.19
CA ALA A 253 -28.42 -4.26 -5.70
C ALA A 253 -27.63 -5.56 -5.45
N SER A 254 -26.51 -5.50 -4.72
CA SER A 254 -25.92 -6.72 -4.17
C SER A 254 -26.95 -7.41 -3.25
N SER A 255 -26.94 -8.74 -3.17
CA SER A 255 -27.88 -9.54 -2.35
C SER A 255 -27.66 -9.40 -0.83
N LEU A 256 -27.06 -8.28 -0.41
CA LEU A 256 -26.45 -8.02 0.88
C LEU A 256 -27.03 -6.72 1.45
N ARG A 257 -28.24 -6.79 2.02
CA ARG A 257 -28.77 -5.71 2.89
C ARG A 257 -28.04 -5.61 4.25
N GLU A 258 -26.88 -6.25 4.36
CA GLU A 258 -26.23 -6.62 5.61
C GLU A 258 -24.89 -5.90 5.85
N TRP A 259 -24.43 -5.12 4.87
CA TRP A 259 -23.42 -4.10 5.09
C TRP A 259 -23.90 -3.15 6.20
N PRO A 260 -23.05 -2.78 7.18
CA PRO A 260 -23.42 -1.78 8.16
C PRO A 260 -23.85 -0.50 7.44
N ALA A 261 -24.96 0.10 7.87
CA ALA A 261 -25.52 1.30 7.22
C ALA A 261 -24.45 2.41 7.09
N ALA A 262 -23.60 2.59 8.11
CA ALA A 262 -22.45 3.50 8.07
C ALA A 262 -21.50 3.23 6.90
N LEU A 263 -21.13 1.97 6.63
CA LEU A 263 -20.25 1.62 5.50
C LEU A 263 -20.95 1.80 4.15
N ALA A 264 -22.23 1.41 4.04
CA ALA A 264 -22.98 1.61 2.80
C ALA A 264 -23.12 3.11 2.44
N THR A 265 -23.50 3.94 3.43
CA THR A 265 -23.58 5.40 3.27
C THR A 265 -22.22 6.01 2.95
N TRP A 266 -21.15 5.60 3.65
CA TRP A 266 -19.80 6.11 3.43
C TRP A 266 -19.19 5.69 2.08
N ALA A 267 -19.50 4.47 1.60
CA ALA A 267 -19.14 4.01 0.26
C ALA A 267 -19.91 4.77 -0.84
N ALA A 268 -21.18 5.10 -0.60
CA ALA A 268 -22.02 5.88 -1.51
C ALA A 268 -21.64 7.37 -1.56
N ALA A 269 -21.27 7.99 -0.43
CA ALA A 269 -20.84 9.40 -0.34
C ALA A 269 -19.52 9.68 -1.09
N GLY A 270 -18.80 8.63 -1.51
CA GLY A 270 -17.69 8.73 -2.47
C GLY A 270 -18.12 9.01 -3.93
N VAL A 271 -19.42 9.17 -4.20
CA VAL A 271 -19.96 9.66 -5.48
C VAL A 271 -20.19 11.16 -5.39
N CYS A 272 -19.50 11.95 -6.22
CA CYS A 272 -19.65 13.40 -6.21
C CYS A 272 -21.09 13.81 -6.59
N ALA A 273 -21.74 14.57 -5.70
CA ALA A 273 -22.90 15.36 -6.11
C ALA A 273 -22.44 16.40 -7.16
N PRO A 274 -23.20 16.63 -8.25
CA PRO A 274 -22.81 17.54 -9.32
C PRO A 274 -22.99 19.01 -8.88
N GLY A 275 -22.03 19.54 -8.11
CA GLY A 275 -22.16 20.92 -7.61
C GLY A 275 -21.23 21.36 -6.48
N ALA A 276 -19.96 20.96 -6.45
CA ALA A 276 -18.98 21.57 -5.54
C ALA A 276 -17.59 21.73 -6.19
N GLY A 277 -17.19 22.96 -6.47
CA GLY A 277 -15.95 23.30 -7.17
C GLY A 277 -14.68 23.10 -6.34
N ARG A 278 -14.30 21.85 -6.05
CA ARG A 278 -12.96 21.49 -5.56
C ARG A 278 -12.25 20.70 -6.66
N ARG A 279 -10.99 21.03 -6.96
CA ARG A 279 -10.23 20.43 -8.08
C ARG A 279 -9.75 19.01 -7.72
N VAL A 280 -10.70 18.08 -7.60
CA VAL A 280 -10.46 16.65 -7.39
C VAL A 280 -9.80 16.08 -8.63
N VAL A 281 -8.67 15.39 -8.46
CA VAL A 281 -8.13 14.53 -9.52
C VAL A 281 -8.95 13.26 -9.48
N GLU A 282 -9.97 13.19 -10.33
CA GLU A 282 -10.90 12.05 -10.35
C GLU A 282 -10.14 10.74 -10.48
N MET A 283 -10.52 9.78 -9.64
CA MET A 283 -10.07 8.39 -9.73
C MET A 283 -10.86 7.70 -10.86
N HIS A 284 -10.65 8.19 -12.08
CA HIS A 284 -11.36 7.82 -13.31
C HIS A 284 -11.24 6.31 -13.58
N GLU A 285 -12.25 5.71 -14.22
CA GLU A 285 -12.46 4.25 -14.36
C GLU A 285 -11.40 3.51 -15.22
N LEU A 286 -10.37 4.24 -15.67
CA LEU A 286 -9.19 3.77 -16.41
C LEU A 286 -8.47 2.56 -15.81
N GLY A 287 -8.62 2.29 -14.51
CA GLY A 287 -8.03 1.10 -13.87
C GLY A 287 -8.72 -0.20 -14.27
N GLU A 288 -10.04 -0.20 -14.40
CA GLU A 288 -10.81 -1.38 -14.83
C GLU A 288 -10.61 -1.61 -16.33
N ASP A 289 -10.73 -0.55 -17.14
CA ASP A 289 -10.47 -0.62 -18.58
C ASP A 289 -9.03 -1.04 -18.91
N ARG A 290 -8.00 -0.58 -18.18
CA ARG A 290 -6.61 -1.01 -18.45
C ARG A 290 -6.32 -2.43 -18.01
N ALA A 291 -6.81 -2.86 -16.84
CA ALA A 291 -6.63 -4.23 -16.38
C ALA A 291 -7.34 -5.21 -17.33
N GLN A 292 -8.62 -4.94 -17.64
CA GLN A 292 -9.38 -5.72 -18.60
C GLN A 292 -8.82 -5.61 -20.02
N ALA A 293 -8.26 -4.48 -20.46
CA ALA A 293 -7.63 -4.38 -21.78
C ALA A 293 -6.31 -5.16 -21.86
N VAL A 294 -5.55 -5.30 -20.76
CA VAL A 294 -4.37 -6.17 -20.71
C VAL A 294 -4.79 -7.65 -20.78
N GLU A 295 -5.83 -8.03 -20.05
CA GLU A 295 -6.39 -9.40 -20.07
C GLU A 295 -7.01 -9.72 -21.44
N ARG A 296 -7.89 -8.87 -21.97
CA ARG A 296 -8.43 -8.96 -23.34
C ARG A 296 -7.34 -8.93 -24.42
N ARG A 297 -6.14 -8.35 -24.17
CA ARG A 297 -5.00 -8.37 -25.11
C ARG A 297 -4.16 -9.66 -25.02
N LEU A 298 -4.20 -10.34 -23.88
CA LEU A 298 -3.72 -11.72 -23.73
C LEU A 298 -4.69 -12.69 -24.42
N GLU A 299 -5.99 -12.54 -24.22
CA GLU A 299 -7.04 -13.34 -24.87
C GLU A 299 -7.09 -13.14 -26.40
N ARG A 300 -6.98 -11.89 -26.88
CA ARG A 300 -6.88 -11.60 -28.33
C ARG A 300 -5.62 -12.20 -28.95
N ARG A 301 -4.50 -12.29 -28.24
CA ARG A 301 -3.32 -13.02 -28.75
C ARG A 301 -3.56 -14.53 -28.93
N THR A 302 -4.59 -15.08 -28.29
CA THR A 302 -5.07 -16.46 -28.54
C THR A 302 -6.27 -16.53 -29.49
N GLY A 303 -6.95 -15.41 -29.77
CA GLY A 303 -8.15 -15.34 -30.63
C GLY A 303 -7.92 -14.75 -32.04
N ASP A 304 -6.91 -13.91 -32.25
CA ASP A 304 -6.62 -13.19 -33.51
C ASP A 304 -6.08 -14.10 -34.65
N MET A 305 -6.37 -15.40 -34.60
CA MET A 305 -6.29 -16.29 -35.76
C MET A 305 -7.61 -16.34 -36.56
N GLN A 306 -8.67 -15.66 -36.11
CA GLN A 306 -9.98 -15.66 -36.76
C GLN A 306 -10.62 -14.25 -36.84
N SER A 307 -10.62 -13.72 -38.07
CA SER A 307 -11.67 -12.84 -38.65
C SER A 307 -11.80 -11.36 -38.22
N ALA A 308 -11.20 -10.51 -39.07
CA ALA A 308 -11.89 -9.53 -39.95
C ALA A 308 -12.52 -8.20 -39.42
N GLU A 309 -12.14 -7.15 -40.17
CA GLU A 309 -12.93 -5.99 -40.64
C GLU A 309 -13.41 -4.84 -39.70
N ALA A 310 -13.56 -3.68 -40.35
CA ALA A 310 -13.98 -2.36 -39.88
C ALA A 310 -15.14 -1.88 -40.82
N PRO A 311 -15.72 -0.64 -40.81
CA PRO A 311 -15.24 0.60 -40.16
C PRO A 311 -16.27 1.68 -39.70
N SER A 312 -15.73 2.78 -39.14
CA SER A 312 -16.05 4.20 -39.43
C SER A 312 -17.06 5.06 -38.60
N GLN A 313 -16.65 6.33 -38.42
CA GLN A 313 -17.44 7.59 -38.35
C GLN A 313 -18.37 7.88 -37.12
N CYS A 314 -18.68 9.15 -36.74
CA CYS A 314 -17.96 10.45 -36.76
C CYS A 314 -18.75 11.54 -35.97
N GLY A 315 -18.07 12.63 -35.54
CA GLY A 315 -18.69 13.92 -35.12
C GLY A 315 -19.26 14.00 -33.68
N ALA A 316 -19.60 15.17 -33.11
CA ALA A 316 -19.17 16.56 -33.34
C ALA A 316 -19.59 17.44 -32.11
N ALA A 317 -18.86 18.53 -31.81
CA ALA A 317 -19.23 19.49 -30.74
C ALA A 317 -20.17 20.60 -31.26
N PRO A 318 -20.75 21.49 -30.41
CA PRO A 318 -20.02 22.73 -30.03
C PRO A 318 -20.35 23.32 -28.62
N ALA A 319 -19.73 24.46 -28.28
CA ALA A 319 -19.80 25.11 -26.96
C ALA A 319 -20.32 26.57 -26.98
N ARG A 320 -20.74 27.09 -25.81
CA ARG A 320 -20.91 28.52 -25.43
C ARG A 320 -20.78 28.68 -23.89
N GLY A 321 -20.30 29.78 -23.29
CA GLY A 321 -19.51 30.89 -23.87
C GLY A 321 -19.87 32.31 -23.39
N VAL A 322 -19.75 32.66 -22.09
CA VAL A 322 -19.90 34.06 -21.57
C VAL A 322 -18.91 34.37 -20.44
N CYS A 323 -18.31 35.57 -20.45
CA CYS A 323 -17.46 36.16 -19.38
C CYS A 323 -18.25 37.22 -18.59
N ALA A 324 -17.94 37.56 -17.33
CA ALA A 324 -16.99 38.59 -16.87
C ALA A 324 -17.58 39.25 -15.57
N PRO A 325 -16.96 40.22 -14.88
CA PRO A 325 -15.57 40.68 -14.86
C PRO A 325 -14.91 40.67 -13.44
N GLN A 326 -13.66 41.11 -13.38
CA GLN A 326 -12.80 41.19 -12.20
C GLN A 326 -12.72 42.64 -11.65
N ARG A 327 -12.51 42.82 -10.34
CA ARG A 327 -11.96 44.07 -9.75
C ARG A 327 -10.62 43.82 -9.06
N ARG A 328 -9.83 44.88 -8.92
CA ARG A 328 -8.35 44.88 -8.79
C ARG A 328 -7.90 45.91 -7.75
N GLY A 329 -6.79 45.62 -7.07
CA GLY A 329 -6.04 46.50 -6.17
C GLY A 329 -5.05 45.63 -5.40
N MET A 330 -3.77 45.58 -5.79
CA MET A 330 -2.67 46.49 -5.39
C MET A 330 -2.45 46.47 -3.87
N GLU A 331 -1.35 45.91 -3.36
CA GLU A 331 0.04 46.43 -3.39
C GLU A 331 0.20 47.67 -2.50
N ALA A 332 1.21 47.82 -1.64
CA ALA A 332 2.24 46.89 -1.14
C ALA A 332 2.90 47.49 0.13
N GLU A 333 3.90 46.78 0.67
CA GLU A 333 5.01 47.30 1.51
C GLU A 333 4.72 47.97 2.87
N SER A 334 5.22 47.33 3.94
CA SER A 334 5.99 47.99 5.02
C SER A 334 6.69 46.91 5.86
N GLU A 335 7.94 46.59 5.54
CA GLU A 335 8.76 45.72 6.40
C GLU A 335 9.36 46.47 7.59
N ARG A 336 9.77 45.70 8.62
CA ARG A 336 10.72 46.06 9.70
C ARG A 336 10.19 46.95 10.84
N GLU A 337 9.56 46.29 11.82
CA GLU A 337 9.97 46.44 13.24
C GLU A 337 9.54 45.29 14.20
N ASP A 338 8.67 44.36 13.76
CA ASP A 338 8.08 43.31 14.62
C ASP A 338 8.95 42.07 14.99
N GLY A 339 10.28 42.20 14.94
CA GLY A 339 11.21 41.06 15.10
C GLY A 339 11.25 40.38 16.47
N VAL A 340 10.72 41.01 17.54
CA VAL A 340 10.85 40.52 18.93
C VAL A 340 9.50 40.28 19.61
N ARG A 341 8.43 41.02 19.24
CA ARG A 341 7.07 40.80 19.77
C ARG A 341 6.37 39.60 19.13
N SER A 342 6.74 39.24 17.90
CA SER A 342 6.23 38.07 17.16
C SER A 342 6.41 36.75 17.92
N ARG A 343 7.50 36.60 18.72
CA ARG A 343 7.92 35.30 19.29
C ARG A 343 7.20 34.88 20.58
N MET A 344 6.48 35.79 21.24
CA MET A 344 5.59 35.45 22.35
C MET A 344 4.16 35.26 21.83
N ARG A 345 3.72 36.11 20.89
CA ARG A 345 2.42 35.95 20.24
C ARG A 345 2.30 34.65 19.46
N SER A 346 3.38 34.17 18.83
CA SER A 346 3.40 32.88 18.14
C SER A 346 3.18 31.68 19.07
N VAL A 347 3.55 31.77 20.35
CA VAL A 347 3.33 30.71 21.33
C VAL A 347 1.88 30.73 21.82
N GLU A 348 1.33 31.92 22.09
CA GLU A 348 -0.08 32.08 22.47
C GLU A 348 -1.04 31.77 21.31
N GLU A 349 -0.68 32.11 20.06
CA GLU A 349 -1.43 31.70 18.86
C GLU A 349 -1.23 30.22 18.51
N GLU A 350 -0.07 29.58 18.79
CA GLU A 350 0.05 28.11 18.68
C GLU A 350 -0.84 27.41 19.71
N THR A 351 -0.90 27.86 20.96
CA THR A 351 -1.79 27.26 21.97
C THR A 351 -3.27 27.52 21.67
N ALA A 352 -3.63 28.74 21.25
CA ALA A 352 -5.01 29.06 20.88
C ALA A 352 -5.43 28.38 19.56
N ALA A 353 -4.49 28.11 18.64
CA ALA A 353 -4.74 27.31 17.44
C ALA A 353 -4.72 25.79 17.70
N GLU A 354 -4.11 25.30 18.79
CA GLU A 354 -4.30 23.91 19.24
C GLU A 354 -5.64 23.75 19.97
N GLU A 355 -6.03 24.68 20.85
CA GLU A 355 -7.33 24.68 21.53
C GLU A 355 -8.48 24.88 20.53
N GLY A 356 -8.45 25.92 19.69
CA GLY A 356 -9.47 26.14 18.66
C GLY A 356 -9.55 25.04 17.59
N LYS A 357 -8.52 24.20 17.45
CA LYS A 357 -8.51 23.01 16.57
C LYS A 357 -8.90 21.72 17.29
N LYS A 358 -9.02 21.78 18.61
CA LYS A 358 -9.70 20.81 19.47
C LYS A 358 -11.21 21.09 19.44
N ASP A 359 -11.59 22.34 19.62
CA ASP A 359 -12.99 22.81 19.63
C ASP A 359 -13.63 22.66 18.23
N ALA A 360 -12.93 23.07 17.17
CA ALA A 360 -13.36 22.80 15.78
C ALA A 360 -13.33 21.31 15.38
N ARG A 361 -12.84 20.42 16.26
CA ARG A 361 -12.97 18.96 16.13
C ARG A 361 -14.15 18.40 16.91
N GLU A 362 -14.61 19.07 17.97
CA GLU A 362 -15.81 18.70 18.73
C GLU A 362 -17.11 19.09 18.01
N GLU A 363 -17.15 20.22 17.28
CA GLU A 363 -18.34 20.61 16.51
C GLU A 363 -18.63 19.75 15.25
N ALA A 364 -17.74 18.81 14.89
CA ALA A 364 -17.94 17.85 13.80
C ALA A 364 -18.51 16.49 14.28
N GLY A 365 -19.16 16.45 15.44
CA GLY A 365 -19.57 15.26 16.20
C GLY A 365 -20.61 14.30 15.59
N GLY A 366 -20.74 14.23 14.26
CA GLY A 366 -21.64 13.31 13.55
C GLY A 366 -20.94 12.12 12.85
N GLU A 367 -19.66 12.23 12.48
CA GLU A 367 -19.03 11.31 11.50
C GLU A 367 -17.96 10.36 12.07
N ASN A 368 -17.56 10.49 13.34
CA ASN A 368 -16.46 9.72 13.96
C ASN A 368 -16.72 8.21 14.19
N ALA A 369 -17.88 7.69 13.77
CA ALA A 369 -18.30 6.31 14.09
C ALA A 369 -17.47 5.20 13.40
N LEU A 370 -16.75 5.50 12.31
CA LEU A 370 -16.05 4.53 11.47
C LEU A 370 -14.54 4.75 11.47
N VAL A 371 -13.73 3.75 11.86
CA VAL A 371 -12.26 3.82 11.81
C VAL A 371 -11.70 2.89 10.74
N LEU A 372 -10.75 3.38 9.93
CA LEU A 372 -10.06 2.60 8.90
C LEU A 372 -8.68 2.13 9.37
N VAL A 373 -8.40 0.85 9.18
CA VAL A 373 -7.20 0.18 9.72
C VAL A 373 -6.61 -0.77 8.69
N SER A 374 -5.28 -0.78 8.57
CA SER A 374 -4.55 -1.77 7.78
C SER A 374 -3.38 -2.35 8.56
N SER A 375 -2.96 -3.56 8.21
CA SER A 375 -1.60 -4.01 8.53
C SER A 375 -0.54 -3.14 7.85
N ASN A 376 0.70 -3.28 8.30
CA ASN A 376 1.88 -2.63 7.72
C ASN A 376 2.42 -3.31 6.45
N LEU A 377 1.67 -4.22 5.83
CA LEU A 377 2.06 -4.90 4.59
C LEU A 377 1.29 -4.33 3.40
N ARG A 378 2.01 -4.02 2.31
CA ARG A 378 1.51 -3.28 1.13
C ARG A 378 0.26 -3.89 0.54
N ARG A 379 0.22 -5.22 0.38
CA ARG A 379 -0.98 -5.92 -0.12
C ARG A 379 -2.26 -5.59 0.65
N ALA A 380 -2.19 -5.36 1.98
CA ALA A 380 -3.35 -4.92 2.75
C ALA A 380 -3.66 -3.43 2.52
N ILE A 381 -2.64 -2.57 2.56
CA ILE A 381 -2.75 -1.12 2.34
C ILE A 381 -3.32 -0.82 0.94
N SER A 382 -2.77 -1.42 -0.11
CA SER A 382 -3.27 -1.36 -1.49
C SER A 382 -4.68 -1.90 -1.61
N THR A 383 -5.03 -3.00 -0.94
CA THR A 383 -6.43 -3.51 -0.97
C THR A 383 -7.38 -2.48 -0.38
N LEU A 384 -7.03 -1.85 0.74
CA LEU A 384 -7.84 -0.80 1.37
C LEU A 384 -7.97 0.42 0.45
N LEU A 385 -6.84 0.95 -0.03
CA LEU A 385 -6.81 2.15 -0.87
C LEU A 385 -7.45 1.96 -2.25
N ILE A 386 -7.40 0.75 -2.82
CA ILE A 386 -8.16 0.44 -4.02
C ILE A 386 -9.65 0.33 -3.64
N ALA A 387 -10.03 -0.55 -2.70
CA ALA A 387 -11.43 -0.81 -2.37
C ALA A 387 -12.18 0.45 -1.90
N LEU A 388 -11.55 1.32 -1.11
CA LEU A 388 -12.18 2.43 -0.39
C LEU A 388 -11.65 3.82 -0.75
N GLY A 389 -10.62 3.93 -1.61
CA GLY A 389 -9.89 5.18 -1.92
C GLY A 389 -10.76 6.40 -2.23
N PRO A 390 -11.80 6.32 -3.06
CA PRO A 390 -12.69 7.45 -3.33
C PRO A 390 -13.37 8.00 -2.08
N SER A 391 -13.87 7.14 -1.19
CA SER A 391 -14.48 7.55 0.08
C SER A 391 -13.43 8.08 1.08
N VAL A 392 -12.22 7.50 1.09
CA VAL A 392 -11.07 8.02 1.86
C VAL A 392 -10.73 9.46 1.45
N GLN A 393 -10.73 9.76 0.14
CA GLN A 393 -10.51 11.11 -0.38
C GLN A 393 -11.66 12.06 -0.04
N SER A 394 -12.91 11.67 -0.31
CA SER A 394 -14.09 12.53 -0.08
C SER A 394 -14.22 12.99 1.37
N HIS A 395 -14.01 12.07 2.34
CA HIS A 395 -14.10 12.37 3.78
C HIS A 395 -12.76 12.78 4.39
N SER A 396 -11.69 12.95 3.58
CA SER A 396 -10.33 13.28 4.05
C SER A 396 -9.79 12.36 5.16
N GLN A 397 -10.22 11.10 5.18
CA GLN A 397 -10.05 10.21 6.33
C GLN A 397 -8.64 9.61 6.41
N THR A 398 -8.09 9.46 7.61
CA THR A 398 -6.80 8.78 7.82
C THR A 398 -6.98 7.28 8.07
N ILE A 399 -6.00 6.51 7.61
CA ILE A 399 -5.92 5.06 7.75
C ILE A 399 -4.82 4.73 8.75
N GLN A 400 -5.17 4.08 9.86
CA GLN A 400 -4.19 3.71 10.88
C GLN A 400 -3.44 2.44 10.45
N ILE A 401 -2.10 2.52 10.41
CA ILE A 401 -1.23 1.39 10.10
C ILE A 401 -0.74 0.74 11.39
N LEU A 402 -1.10 -0.54 11.58
CA LEU A 402 -0.81 -1.30 12.81
C LEU A 402 0.14 -2.47 12.54
N SER A 403 1.29 -2.49 13.21
CA SER A 403 2.19 -3.67 13.20
C SER A 403 1.60 -4.89 13.91
N SER A 404 0.61 -4.71 14.80
CA SER A 404 -0.08 -5.83 15.47
C SER A 404 -0.82 -6.74 14.48
N LEU A 405 -1.31 -6.18 13.36
CA LEU A 405 -2.00 -6.87 12.27
C LEU A 405 -1.08 -7.58 11.25
N GLN A 406 0.24 -7.49 11.39
CA GLN A 406 1.21 -8.09 10.45
C GLN A 406 1.03 -9.63 10.35
N GLU A 407 1.16 -10.21 9.14
CA GLU A 407 0.89 -11.64 8.94
C GLU A 407 1.78 -12.54 9.81
N SER A 408 1.19 -13.63 10.34
CA SER A 408 1.82 -14.49 11.34
C SER A 408 2.63 -15.66 10.76
N THR A 409 3.10 -15.55 9.51
CA THR A 409 3.97 -16.56 8.88
C THR A 409 5.44 -16.13 8.92
N ARG A 410 6.38 -17.08 8.96
CA ARG A 410 7.83 -16.79 9.04
C ARG A 410 8.47 -16.49 7.66
N PHE A 411 7.67 -16.41 6.60
CA PHE A 411 8.15 -16.23 5.21
C PHE A 411 8.56 -14.77 4.89
N PRO A 412 9.46 -14.55 3.90
CA PRO A 412 9.90 -13.22 3.45
C PRO A 412 8.77 -12.23 3.12
N ASP A 413 7.69 -12.69 2.50
CA ASP A 413 6.57 -11.83 2.07
C ASP A 413 5.81 -11.19 3.25
N ALA A 414 5.97 -11.74 4.45
CA ALA A 414 5.38 -11.23 5.68
C ALA A 414 6.24 -10.16 6.37
N PHE A 415 7.42 -9.81 5.85
CA PHE A 415 8.20 -8.67 6.32
C PHE A 415 7.92 -7.43 5.48
N SER A 416 7.57 -6.33 6.15
CA SER A 416 7.33 -5.02 5.57
C SER A 416 8.62 -4.39 5.04
N LEU A 417 8.52 -3.63 3.95
CA LEU A 417 9.57 -2.74 3.43
C LEU A 417 9.64 -1.40 4.18
N THR A 418 8.82 -1.22 5.22
CA THR A 418 8.98 -0.17 6.25
C THR A 418 10.43 -0.10 6.71
N SER A 419 10.96 1.12 6.85
CA SER A 419 12.40 1.35 6.97
C SER A 419 13.06 0.66 8.19
N LEU A 420 14.37 0.44 8.07
CA LEU A 420 15.28 -0.09 9.10
C LEU A 420 15.06 0.54 10.49
N PRO A 421 15.41 -0.17 11.60
CA PRO A 421 15.19 0.29 12.99
C PRO A 421 15.78 1.65 13.38
N PHE A 422 16.60 2.28 12.52
CA PHE A 422 17.21 3.59 12.72
C PHE A 422 16.64 4.69 11.79
N SER A 423 15.55 4.42 11.06
CA SER A 423 14.87 5.39 10.20
C SER A 423 13.52 5.80 10.79
N ARG A 424 13.12 7.06 10.54
CA ARG A 424 11.82 7.59 11.01
C ARG A 424 10.66 6.70 10.52
N ARG A 425 9.60 6.62 11.36
CA ARG A 425 8.33 5.95 11.04
C ARG A 425 7.91 6.32 9.62
N SER A 426 7.81 5.34 8.74
CA SER A 426 7.57 5.53 7.31
C SER A 426 6.67 4.40 6.82
N SER A 427 5.71 4.74 5.96
CA SER A 427 4.93 3.75 5.24
C SER A 427 5.85 2.87 4.37
N PRO A 428 5.48 1.61 4.11
CA PRO A 428 6.12 0.87 3.04
C PRO A 428 5.82 1.56 1.68
N PRO A 429 6.76 1.53 0.71
CA PRO A 429 6.63 2.25 -0.54
C PRO A 429 5.62 1.57 -1.48
N LEU A 430 4.78 2.36 -2.17
CA LEU A 430 3.90 1.85 -3.23
C LEU A 430 4.71 1.04 -4.27
N SER A 431 4.17 -0.10 -4.73
CA SER A 431 4.81 -0.87 -5.80
C SER A 431 4.69 -0.19 -7.15
N GLN A 432 5.72 -0.32 -7.97
CA GLN A 432 5.74 0.15 -9.36
C GLN A 432 4.69 -0.58 -10.21
N LEU A 433 4.36 -1.83 -9.87
CA LEU A 433 3.28 -2.58 -10.51
C LEU A 433 1.91 -1.94 -10.21
N GLU A 434 1.65 -1.68 -8.93
CA GLU A 434 0.39 -1.10 -8.46
C GLU A 434 0.23 0.34 -8.98
N GLU A 435 1.29 1.14 -8.97
CA GLU A 435 1.33 2.49 -9.57
C GLU A 435 1.08 2.45 -11.09
N ALA A 436 1.66 1.48 -11.83
CA ALA A 436 1.50 1.38 -13.28
C ALA A 436 0.09 0.93 -13.70
N VAL A 437 -0.56 0.05 -12.93
CA VAL A 437 -1.90 -0.47 -13.22
C VAL A 437 -3.01 0.48 -12.74
N VAL A 438 -2.92 0.98 -11.51
CA VAL A 438 -3.97 1.82 -10.89
C VAL A 438 -3.78 3.31 -11.20
N GLY A 439 -2.54 3.76 -11.37
CA GLY A 439 -2.20 5.15 -11.70
C GLY A 439 -1.84 6.03 -10.50
N ALA A 440 -1.58 7.31 -10.79
CA ALA A 440 -1.00 8.27 -9.84
C ALA A 440 -1.89 8.59 -8.63
N SER A 441 -3.21 8.37 -8.71
CA SER A 441 -4.16 8.55 -7.61
C SER A 441 -3.83 7.65 -6.41
N LEU A 442 -3.37 6.42 -6.65
CA LEU A 442 -2.93 5.51 -5.59
C LEU A 442 -1.64 6.02 -4.91
N GLY A 443 -0.72 6.63 -5.66
CA GLY A 443 0.48 7.28 -5.12
C GLY A 443 0.15 8.47 -4.21
N GLN A 444 -0.82 9.29 -4.61
CA GLN A 444 -1.32 10.40 -3.79
C GLN A 444 -1.96 9.90 -2.49
N LEU A 445 -2.80 8.86 -2.56
CA LEU A 445 -3.41 8.22 -1.40
C LEU A 445 -2.36 7.69 -0.39
N TYR A 446 -1.35 6.97 -0.88
CA TYR A 446 -0.23 6.47 -0.07
C TYR A 446 0.54 7.58 0.65
N ALA A 447 0.66 8.76 0.03
CA ALA A 447 1.43 9.88 0.56
C ALA A 447 0.65 10.74 1.57
N SER A 448 -0.69 10.75 1.52
CA SER A 448 -1.52 11.72 2.26
C SER A 448 -2.43 11.13 3.34
N HIS A 449 -2.85 9.86 3.23
CA HIS A 449 -3.85 9.28 4.13
C HIS A 449 -3.32 8.23 5.13
N LEU A 450 -2.03 7.88 5.11
CA LEU A 450 -1.50 6.77 5.95
C LEU A 450 -0.92 7.26 7.29
N ASP A 451 -1.65 7.06 8.39
CA ASP A 451 -1.13 7.32 9.74
C ASP A 451 -0.17 6.19 10.20
N GLN A 452 1.06 6.58 10.54
CA GLN A 452 2.14 5.70 10.99
C GLN A 452 2.28 5.61 12.52
N ASN A 453 1.39 6.21 13.31
CA ASN A 453 1.49 6.26 14.77
C ASN A 453 1.66 4.88 15.44
N PHE A 454 0.96 3.87 14.92
CA PHE A 454 1.00 2.48 15.41
C PHE A 454 1.87 1.54 14.55
N ASN A 455 2.60 2.06 13.56
CA ASN A 455 3.54 1.28 12.75
C ASN A 455 4.90 1.21 13.47
N GLN A 456 5.14 0.10 14.17
CA GLN A 456 6.39 -0.21 14.85
C GLN A 456 7.41 -0.92 13.94
N GLY A 457 7.15 -0.98 12.64
CA GLY A 457 7.92 -1.75 11.67
C GLY A 457 7.67 -3.25 11.81
N ASN A 458 8.70 -4.04 11.46
CA ASN A 458 8.63 -5.49 11.44
C ASN A 458 8.54 -6.14 12.82
N LYS A 459 7.76 -7.23 12.91
CA LYS A 459 7.76 -8.16 14.04
C LYS A 459 9.17 -8.59 14.44
N ARG A 460 9.42 -8.59 15.75
CA ARG A 460 10.75 -8.83 16.35
C ARG A 460 10.93 -10.31 16.71
N LEU A 461 12.18 -10.79 16.76
CA LEU A 461 12.52 -12.17 17.15
C LEU A 461 11.87 -12.62 18.47
N TYR A 462 11.75 -11.72 19.44
CA TYR A 462 11.14 -11.95 20.75
C TYR A 462 9.67 -11.50 20.86
N SER A 463 9.07 -10.95 19.78
CA SER A 463 7.65 -10.60 19.78
C SER A 463 6.81 -11.86 19.59
N THR A 464 5.81 -12.06 20.46
CA THR A 464 4.89 -13.20 20.37
C THR A 464 3.62 -12.80 19.63
N LEU A 465 3.04 -13.74 18.89
CA LEU A 465 1.75 -13.55 18.24
C LEU A 465 0.66 -13.22 19.25
N VAL A 466 0.67 -13.91 20.41
CA VAL A 466 -0.23 -13.63 21.55
C VAL A 466 -0.18 -12.17 21.97
N GLY A 467 1.02 -11.60 22.13
CA GLY A 467 1.21 -10.20 22.46
C GLY A 467 0.69 -9.25 21.37
N ARG A 468 0.89 -9.60 20.09
CA ARG A 468 0.36 -8.79 18.97
C ARG A 468 -1.18 -8.85 18.88
N LEU A 469 -1.78 -10.00 19.15
CA LEU A 469 -3.23 -10.17 19.16
C LEU A 469 -3.87 -9.37 20.32
N PHE A 470 -3.32 -9.45 21.53
CA PHE A 470 -3.75 -8.60 22.64
C PHE A 470 -3.49 -7.11 22.40
N ALA A 471 -2.37 -6.73 21.78
CA ALA A 471 -2.10 -5.33 21.45
C ALA A 471 -3.12 -4.74 20.46
N PHE A 472 -3.58 -5.50 19.47
CA PHE A 472 -4.71 -5.10 18.63
C PHE A 472 -6.02 -5.03 19.44
N SER A 473 -6.25 -5.97 20.34
CA SER A 473 -7.44 -6.00 21.21
C SER A 473 -7.52 -4.74 22.07
N SER A 474 -6.46 -4.43 22.82
CA SER A 474 -6.38 -3.20 23.62
C SER A 474 -6.52 -1.95 22.77
N TRP A 475 -5.80 -1.86 21.64
CA TRP A 475 -5.91 -0.72 20.73
C TRP A 475 -7.36 -0.46 20.27
N LEU A 476 -8.16 -1.51 20.03
CA LEU A 476 -9.54 -1.36 19.56
C LEU A 476 -10.41 -0.55 20.55
N PHE A 477 -10.23 -0.81 21.85
CA PHE A 477 -10.97 -0.15 22.94
C PHE A 477 -10.19 1.05 23.56
N GLU A 478 -8.94 1.29 23.17
CA GLU A 478 -8.11 2.39 23.67
C GLU A 478 -8.50 3.73 23.01
N GLY A 479 -9.50 4.42 23.56
CA GLY A 479 -9.93 5.75 23.11
C GLY A 479 -11.35 6.10 23.52
N SER A 480 -11.90 7.19 22.97
CA SER A 480 -13.30 7.59 23.20
C SER A 480 -14.30 6.47 22.86
N THR A 481 -15.47 6.52 23.49
CA THR A 481 -16.61 5.61 23.25
C THR A 481 -17.14 5.67 21.81
N GLU A 482 -16.71 6.62 20.99
CA GLU A 482 -17.15 6.89 19.61
C GLU A 482 -16.86 5.82 18.55
N ARG A 483 -15.85 4.94 18.69
CA ARG A 483 -15.49 3.94 17.65
C ARG A 483 -16.53 2.83 17.48
N GLN A 484 -17.70 3.11 16.91
CA GLN A 484 -18.78 2.12 16.81
C GLN A 484 -18.43 0.99 15.83
N ALA A 485 -17.78 1.32 14.70
CA ALA A 485 -17.36 0.38 13.67
C ALA A 485 -15.89 0.56 13.27
N VAL A 486 -15.18 -0.55 13.02
CA VAL A 486 -13.78 -0.55 12.62
C VAL A 486 -13.58 -1.48 11.41
N ILE A 487 -13.10 -0.92 10.30
CA ILE A 487 -12.74 -1.69 9.10
C ILE A 487 -11.26 -2.05 9.18
N VAL A 488 -10.97 -3.35 9.15
CA VAL A 488 -9.64 -3.91 9.35
C VAL A 488 -9.22 -4.68 8.11
N VAL A 489 -8.25 -4.16 7.36
CA VAL A 489 -7.69 -4.87 6.21
C VAL A 489 -6.44 -5.65 6.62
N GLY A 490 -6.50 -6.98 6.52
CA GLY A 490 -5.50 -7.87 7.10
C GLY A 490 -5.36 -9.21 6.38
N HIS A 491 -4.80 -10.19 7.09
CA HIS A 491 -4.33 -11.46 6.53
C HIS A 491 -4.98 -12.70 7.16
N SER A 492 -5.00 -13.81 6.42
CA SER A 492 -5.71 -15.03 6.84
C SER A 492 -5.10 -15.73 8.04
N ARG A 493 -3.76 -15.86 8.14
CA ARG A 493 -3.17 -16.63 9.24
C ARG A 493 -3.30 -15.86 10.55
N TRP A 494 -3.13 -14.53 10.51
CA TRP A 494 -3.48 -13.63 11.60
C TRP A 494 -4.95 -13.78 12.04
N LEU A 495 -5.91 -13.68 11.10
CA LEU A 495 -7.35 -13.86 11.39
C LEU A 495 -7.63 -15.22 12.03
N ARG A 496 -6.98 -16.27 11.52
CA ARG A 496 -7.13 -17.64 12.02
C ARG A 496 -6.76 -17.76 13.50
N TYR A 497 -5.62 -17.20 13.90
CA TYR A 497 -5.23 -17.20 15.30
C TYR A 497 -6.06 -16.23 16.16
N PHE A 498 -6.50 -15.09 15.62
CA PHE A 498 -7.43 -14.17 16.31
C PHE A 498 -8.75 -14.88 16.67
N PHE A 499 -9.36 -15.60 15.72
CA PHE A 499 -10.56 -16.40 15.97
C PHE A 499 -10.29 -17.56 16.95
N ARG A 500 -9.19 -18.30 16.83
CA ARG A 500 -8.85 -19.35 17.82
C ARG A 500 -8.70 -18.80 19.25
N MET A 501 -8.15 -17.60 19.38
CA MET A 501 -7.86 -16.95 20.66
C MET A 501 -9.08 -16.31 21.33
N PHE A 502 -10.01 -15.72 20.55
CA PHE A 502 -11.12 -14.93 21.09
C PHE A 502 -12.53 -15.42 20.74
N PHE A 503 -12.71 -16.30 19.75
CA PHE A 503 -14.01 -16.97 19.54
C PHE A 503 -14.16 -18.12 20.55
N PRO A 504 -15.34 -18.35 21.18
CA PRO A 504 -15.56 -19.40 22.17
C PRO A 504 -14.98 -20.75 21.76
N ALA A 505 -14.25 -21.41 22.67
CA ALA A 505 -13.42 -22.57 22.32
C ALA A 505 -14.25 -23.73 21.74
N GLU A 506 -15.39 -24.03 22.39
CA GLU A 506 -16.29 -25.15 22.11
C GLU A 506 -17.08 -25.03 20.80
N GLN A 507 -17.28 -23.80 20.30
CA GLN A 507 -18.08 -23.57 19.10
C GLN A 507 -17.23 -23.63 17.83
N ALA A 508 -17.59 -24.47 16.86
CA ALA A 508 -16.94 -24.51 15.56
C ALA A 508 -17.22 -23.23 14.75
N HIS A 509 -16.21 -22.69 14.06
CA HIS A 509 -16.39 -21.58 13.13
C HIS A 509 -15.30 -21.63 12.04
N PRO A 510 -15.63 -21.56 10.73
CA PRO A 510 -14.65 -21.73 9.65
C PRO A 510 -13.40 -20.85 9.78
N ALA A 511 -13.53 -19.61 10.24
CA ALA A 511 -12.39 -18.71 10.43
C ALA A 511 -11.34 -19.19 11.44
N LYS A 512 -11.62 -20.20 12.29
CA LYS A 512 -10.62 -20.80 13.20
C LYS A 512 -9.59 -21.67 12.47
N ASP A 513 -9.97 -22.29 11.35
CA ASP A 513 -9.23 -23.39 10.75
C ASP A 513 -9.06 -23.28 9.24
N GLN A 514 -9.93 -22.50 8.58
CA GLN A 514 -9.94 -22.26 7.14
C GLN A 514 -9.43 -20.86 6.80
N LYS A 515 -9.05 -20.67 5.54
CA LYS A 515 -8.58 -19.44 4.92
C LYS A 515 -9.76 -18.71 4.28
N LEU A 516 -10.10 -17.52 4.78
CA LEU A 516 -11.03 -16.61 4.09
C LEU A 516 -10.52 -16.30 2.67
N SER A 517 -11.40 -16.23 1.67
CA SER A 517 -11.06 -15.93 0.28
C SER A 517 -10.46 -14.52 0.10
N ASN A 518 -9.69 -14.28 -0.96
CA ASN A 518 -9.11 -12.96 -1.25
C ASN A 518 -10.24 -11.91 -1.33
N CYS A 519 -10.06 -10.72 -0.76
CA CYS A 519 -11.09 -9.67 -0.71
C CYS A 519 -12.45 -10.13 -0.13
N GLY A 520 -12.45 -11.23 0.64
CA GLY A 520 -13.58 -11.66 1.45
C GLY A 520 -13.75 -10.73 2.66
N VAL A 521 -15.00 -10.55 3.07
CA VAL A 521 -15.38 -9.63 4.16
C VAL A 521 -16.16 -10.38 5.22
N LEU A 522 -15.67 -10.32 6.45
CA LEU A 522 -16.24 -10.96 7.64
C LEU A 522 -16.55 -9.88 8.68
N LYS A 523 -17.82 -9.75 9.04
CA LYS A 523 -18.31 -8.87 10.11
C LYS A 523 -18.46 -9.68 11.39
N PHE A 524 -18.10 -9.08 12.53
CA PHE A 524 -18.37 -9.61 13.86
C PHE A 524 -18.26 -8.49 14.91
N ASP A 525 -19.01 -8.61 16.00
CA ASP A 525 -18.85 -7.78 17.18
C ASP A 525 -17.77 -8.37 18.09
N TYR A 526 -16.89 -7.48 18.55
CA TYR A 526 -15.83 -7.77 19.50
C TYR A 526 -16.15 -7.10 20.83
N LEU A 527 -15.97 -7.85 21.91
CA LEU A 527 -16.36 -7.48 23.27
C LEU A 527 -15.13 -7.37 24.16
N GLN A 528 -15.08 -6.33 24.98
CA GLN A 528 -14.19 -6.23 26.14
C GLN A 528 -15.00 -6.47 27.40
N LEU A 529 -14.62 -7.49 28.16
CA LEU A 529 -15.25 -7.92 29.40
C LEU A 529 -14.41 -7.44 30.58
N HIS A 530 -14.99 -6.64 31.47
CA HIS A 530 -14.32 -6.19 32.70
C HIS A 530 -14.95 -6.84 33.92
N GLN A 531 -14.12 -7.40 34.80
CA GLN A 531 -14.53 -7.97 36.08
C GLN A 531 -13.97 -7.12 37.23
N LYS A 532 -14.83 -6.34 37.90
CA LYS A 532 -14.50 -5.39 38.97
C LYS A 532 -13.83 -6.09 40.15
N ASN A 533 -14.34 -7.25 40.54
CA ASN A 533 -13.87 -8.02 41.71
C ASN A 533 -12.42 -8.54 41.57
N SER A 534 -11.90 -8.66 40.34
CA SER A 534 -10.55 -9.17 40.07
C SER A 534 -9.66 -8.19 39.31
N GLY A 535 -10.19 -7.03 38.91
CA GLY A 535 -9.53 -6.09 38.01
C GLY A 535 -9.23 -6.68 36.62
N ARG A 536 -9.83 -7.82 36.27
CA ARG A 536 -9.46 -8.59 35.10
C ARG A 536 -10.20 -8.11 33.85
N VAL A 537 -9.44 -7.82 32.80
CA VAL A 537 -9.95 -7.58 31.46
C VAL A 537 -9.80 -8.85 30.62
N ASP A 538 -10.84 -9.20 29.86
CA ASP A 538 -10.83 -10.26 28.86
C ASP A 538 -11.47 -9.77 27.55
N TYR A 539 -11.25 -10.49 26.46
CA TYR A 539 -11.80 -10.17 25.14
C TYR A 539 -12.46 -11.38 24.50
N LEU A 540 -13.58 -11.15 23.81
CA LEU A 540 -14.42 -12.19 23.21
C LEU A 540 -14.99 -11.73 21.87
N ILE A 541 -15.11 -12.63 20.89
CA ILE A 541 -15.94 -12.43 19.70
C ILE A 541 -17.35 -12.94 20.02
N ASP A 542 -18.39 -12.12 19.83
CA ASP A 542 -19.79 -12.54 19.99
C ASP A 542 -20.17 -13.51 18.86
N PRO A 543 -20.43 -14.81 19.12
CA PRO A 543 -20.69 -15.78 18.05
C PRO A 543 -21.91 -15.46 17.21
N ARG A 544 -22.92 -14.81 17.80
CA ARG A 544 -24.20 -14.50 17.14
C ARG A 544 -24.07 -13.34 16.15
N SER A 545 -22.99 -12.57 16.25
CA SER A 545 -22.69 -11.43 15.38
C SER A 545 -21.87 -11.77 14.13
N CYS A 546 -21.29 -12.98 14.07
CA CYS A 546 -20.40 -13.40 12.99
C CYS A 546 -21.16 -13.61 11.67
N GLN A 547 -20.80 -12.82 10.65
CA GLN A 547 -21.50 -12.76 9.38
C GLN A 547 -20.50 -12.63 8.22
N LEU A 548 -20.50 -13.60 7.30
CA LEU A 548 -19.69 -13.56 6.08
C LEU A 548 -20.42 -12.74 5.01
N LEU A 549 -20.04 -11.46 4.87
CA LEU A 549 -20.66 -10.52 3.93
C LEU A 549 -20.19 -10.74 2.48
N ARG A 550 -18.95 -11.19 2.27
CA ARG A 550 -18.43 -11.49 0.91
C ARG A 550 -17.41 -12.61 0.94
N GLY A 551 -17.45 -13.46 -0.09
CA GLY A 551 -16.44 -14.48 -0.33
C GLY A 551 -16.80 -15.84 0.25
N SER A 552 -15.78 -16.66 0.50
CA SER A 552 -15.92 -18.03 1.03
C SER A 552 -14.77 -18.37 1.96
N PHE A 553 -14.89 -19.47 2.69
CA PHE A 553 -13.76 -20.10 3.37
C PHE A 553 -13.29 -21.32 2.55
N SER A 554 -11.98 -21.44 2.39
CA SER A 554 -11.31 -22.60 1.80
C SER A 554 -10.31 -23.17 2.82
N PRO A 555 -9.96 -24.47 2.80
CA PRO A 555 -8.90 -25.02 3.67
C PRO A 555 -7.60 -24.16 3.73
#